data_AF-A0A355GTN3-F1
#
_entry.id   AF-A0A355GTN3-F1
#
_cell.length_a   1.000
_cell.length_b   1.000
_cell.length_c   1.000
_cell.angle_alpha   90.00
_cell.angle_beta   90.00
_cell.angle_gamma   90.00
#
_symmetry.space_group_name_H-M   'P 1'
#
loop_
_entity.id
_entity.type
_entity.pdbx_description
1 polymer ?
#
loop_
_entity_poly.entity_id
_entity_poly.type
_entity_poly.pdbx_seq_one_letter_code
_entity_poly.pdbx_strand_id
1 'polypeptide(L)'
;AVSEQLKLKVRLVDCVGYAVEGAQGFLDEEGPRMVRTPWLEDPIPFEEAAEFGTRKVIEEHSTIGIVVTTDGSITDLPRASYEDAENRVITELADLGKPFVIIVNSKNPSGLDAVTLAAELSARYDVPAMPMDCQNMEQPVIIDLLKEALYMFPIREIAIDLPRWVEELPNNHWLYARFSDAVLEVVADVNRLRDVEPAALQLGEYEFVERSILQSIEPGEGSAAIELTCSHDLFYQVLSELSGFPIEGDHNLVGLISELSFAKHEYDKVAEALRNVKDTGYGLVSPGTDDIVFEQPELIRQGNRFGVKLTATAPSYHLIRANISAEVTPFVGTEKQGEEFVRYLAEEFEKDPDQIWETDFLGKSMHDLVREGLQSKLTKMPENAQEKLQETLTKILNEGSGGLICIIL
;
A
#
# COMPACT_ATOMS: atom_id res chain seq x y z
N ALA A 1 -3.59 -8.46 -36.69
CA ALA A 1 -3.50 -8.37 -35.21
C ALA A 1 -2.02 -8.48 -34.87
N VAL A 2 -1.49 -7.56 -34.07
CA VAL A 2 -0.03 -7.45 -33.79
C VAL A 2 0.41 -8.44 -32.70
N SER A 3 -0.57 -9.02 -31.98
CA SER A 3 -0.54 -10.28 -31.24
C SER A 3 -2.02 -10.61 -30.93
N GLU A 4 -2.37 -11.79 -30.39
CA GLU A 4 -3.77 -12.07 -29.97
C GLU A 4 -4.29 -11.10 -28.89
N GLN A 5 -3.40 -10.34 -28.24
CA GLN A 5 -3.73 -9.44 -27.13
C GLN A 5 -3.75 -7.96 -27.49
N LEU A 6 -3.29 -7.55 -28.68
CA LEU A 6 -3.13 -6.13 -29.04
C LEU A 6 -4.06 -5.69 -30.19
N LYS A 7 -5.10 -4.91 -29.86
CA LYS A 7 -6.03 -4.30 -30.84
C LYS A 7 -5.65 -2.84 -31.10
N LEU A 8 -5.38 -2.50 -32.37
CA LEU A 8 -4.95 -1.17 -32.77
C LEU A 8 -5.91 -0.55 -33.80
N LYS A 9 -6.15 0.75 -33.67
CA LYS A 9 -6.82 1.57 -34.69
C LYS A 9 -5.84 2.59 -35.23
N VAL A 10 -5.25 2.30 -36.39
CA VAL A 10 -4.15 3.09 -36.95
C VAL A 10 -4.62 3.88 -38.17
N ARG A 11 -4.15 5.12 -38.30
CA ARG A 11 -4.19 5.91 -39.54
C ARG A 11 -2.74 6.22 -39.92
N LEU A 12 -2.31 5.73 -41.08
CA LEU A 12 -0.99 6.02 -41.62
C LEU A 12 -1.06 7.30 -42.46
N VAL A 13 -0.05 8.15 -42.31
CA VAL A 13 0.15 9.36 -43.11
C VAL A 13 1.56 9.29 -43.66
N ASP A 14 1.68 9.30 -44.97
CA ASP A 14 2.97 9.33 -45.67
C ASP A 14 3.45 10.78 -45.80
N CYS A 15 4.73 11.02 -45.51
CA CYS A 15 5.35 12.34 -45.52
C CYS A 15 6.47 12.39 -46.56
N VAL A 16 6.54 13.49 -47.31
CA VAL A 16 7.58 13.68 -48.32
C VAL A 16 8.98 13.75 -47.68
N GLY A 17 9.08 14.24 -46.46
CA GLY A 17 10.33 14.33 -45.69
C GLY A 17 11.05 15.66 -45.88
N TYR A 18 12.26 15.74 -45.33
CA TYR A 18 13.17 16.87 -45.49
C TYR A 18 14.07 16.66 -46.71
N ALA A 19 14.45 17.76 -47.36
CA ALA A 19 15.36 17.69 -48.49
C ALA A 19 16.75 17.21 -48.05
N VAL A 20 17.35 16.38 -48.90
CA VAL A 20 18.66 15.76 -48.70
C VAL A 20 19.60 16.34 -49.74
N GLU A 21 20.81 16.69 -49.34
CA GLU A 21 21.80 17.25 -50.27
C GLU A 21 22.09 16.26 -51.42
N GLY A 22 22.08 16.75 -52.65
CA GLY A 22 22.31 15.94 -53.85
C GLY A 22 21.08 15.19 -54.37
N ALA A 23 19.93 15.26 -53.69
CA ALA A 23 18.68 14.69 -54.19
C ALA A 23 18.19 15.39 -55.47
N GLN A 24 17.72 14.61 -56.44
CA GLN A 24 17.24 15.11 -57.73
C GLN A 24 15.75 15.47 -57.69
N GLY A 25 15.33 16.45 -58.50
CA GLY A 25 13.92 16.83 -58.67
C GLY A 25 13.46 18.11 -57.97
N PHE A 26 14.35 18.77 -57.22
CA PHE A 26 14.13 20.08 -56.59
C PHE A 26 14.44 21.28 -57.52
N LEU A 27 15.25 21.05 -58.56
CA LEU A 27 15.69 22.04 -59.54
C LEU A 27 15.22 21.65 -60.96
N ASP A 28 14.65 22.60 -61.69
CA ASP A 28 14.35 22.52 -63.13
C ASP A 28 15.39 23.34 -63.93
N GLU A 29 15.33 23.32 -65.27
CA GLU A 29 16.28 24.04 -66.15
C GLU A 29 16.31 25.57 -65.94
N GLU A 30 15.26 26.16 -65.34
CA GLU A 30 15.12 27.61 -65.12
C GLU A 30 15.24 28.04 -63.64
N GLY A 31 15.48 27.12 -62.70
CA GLY A 31 15.58 27.42 -61.26
C GLY A 31 14.82 26.43 -60.36
N PRO A 32 14.47 26.81 -59.12
CA PRO A 32 13.72 25.94 -58.20
C PRO A 32 12.37 25.53 -58.80
N ARG A 33 12.07 24.23 -58.75
CA ARG A 33 10.79 23.70 -59.24
C ARG A 33 9.66 24.21 -58.37
N MET A 34 8.71 24.95 -58.95
CA MET A 34 7.59 25.55 -58.21
C MET A 34 6.37 24.61 -58.16
N VAL A 35 5.73 24.51 -57.00
CA VAL A 35 4.51 23.70 -56.82
C VAL A 35 3.41 24.47 -56.09
N ARG A 36 2.16 24.11 -56.37
CA ARG A 36 1.01 24.55 -55.58
C ARG A 36 0.78 23.57 -54.44
N THR A 37 0.69 24.08 -53.22
CA THR A 37 0.35 23.27 -52.04
C THR A 37 -1.07 23.59 -51.60
N PRO A 38 -1.76 22.67 -50.91
CA PRO A 38 -3.06 22.98 -50.31
C PRO A 38 -2.96 23.93 -49.10
N TRP A 39 -1.75 24.32 -48.71
CA TRP A 39 -1.47 25.08 -47.49
C TRP A 39 -1.27 26.58 -47.72
N LEU A 40 -0.96 27.00 -48.94
CA LEU A 40 -0.69 28.39 -49.32
C LEU A 40 -1.38 28.73 -50.65
N GLU A 41 -1.73 30.01 -50.82
CA GLU A 41 -2.40 30.50 -52.04
C GLU A 41 -1.42 30.65 -53.22
N ASP A 42 -0.18 31.05 -52.95
CA ASP A 42 0.86 31.25 -53.95
C ASP A 42 1.74 30.01 -54.16
N PRO A 43 2.20 29.74 -55.40
CA PRO A 43 3.18 28.68 -55.64
C PRO A 43 4.49 28.95 -54.90
N ILE A 44 5.04 27.92 -54.26
CA ILE A 44 6.32 27.96 -53.55
C ILE A 44 7.28 26.90 -54.12
N PRO A 45 8.60 27.03 -53.90
CA PRO A 45 9.56 25.99 -54.26
C PRO A 45 9.17 24.62 -53.69
N PHE A 46 9.42 23.55 -54.45
CA PHE A 46 9.08 22.18 -54.07
C PHE A 46 9.74 21.75 -52.76
N GLU A 47 10.98 22.17 -52.54
CA GLU A 47 11.71 21.98 -51.29
C GLU A 47 10.94 22.59 -50.10
N GLU A 48 10.62 23.88 -50.18
CA GLU A 48 9.87 24.59 -49.13
C GLU A 48 8.48 23.96 -48.90
N ALA A 49 7.82 23.51 -49.97
CA ALA A 49 6.54 22.82 -49.89
C ALA A 49 6.62 21.48 -49.14
N ALA A 50 7.67 20.68 -49.43
CA ALA A 50 7.92 19.39 -48.81
C ALA A 50 8.23 19.56 -47.31
N GLU A 51 9.08 20.53 -46.96
CA GLU A 51 9.41 20.82 -45.57
C GLU A 51 8.20 21.34 -44.79
N PHE A 52 7.45 22.28 -45.37
CA PHE A 52 6.26 22.83 -44.73
C PHE A 52 5.21 21.74 -44.48
N GLY A 53 4.97 20.88 -45.48
CA GLY A 53 4.03 19.77 -45.36
C GLY A 53 4.45 18.76 -44.30
N THR A 54 5.74 18.38 -44.28
CA THR A 54 6.31 17.45 -43.29
C THR A 54 6.16 18.01 -41.88
N ARG A 55 6.51 19.28 -41.66
CA ARG A 55 6.34 19.95 -40.37
C ARG A 55 4.88 19.98 -39.93
N LYS A 56 3.94 20.33 -40.82
CA LYS A 56 2.50 20.34 -40.48
C LYS A 56 1.98 18.97 -40.06
N VAL A 57 2.40 17.90 -40.74
CA VAL A 57 2.00 16.55 -40.34
C VAL A 57 2.61 16.19 -38.98
N ILE A 58 3.90 16.47 -38.80
CA ILE A 58 4.62 16.24 -37.55
C ILE A 58 4.01 17.02 -36.40
N GLU A 59 3.55 18.25 -36.58
CA GLU A 59 2.98 19.08 -35.51
C GLU A 59 1.52 18.71 -35.21
N GLU A 60 0.66 18.63 -36.23
CA GLU A 60 -0.79 18.69 -36.06
C GLU A 60 -1.53 17.36 -36.33
N HIS A 61 -0.90 16.39 -37.00
CA HIS A 61 -1.62 15.23 -37.54
C HIS A 61 -1.03 13.86 -37.20
N SER A 62 0.09 13.82 -36.48
CA SER A 62 0.74 12.60 -36.01
C SER A 62 0.66 12.46 -34.48
N THR A 63 0.49 11.22 -34.02
CA THR A 63 0.64 10.83 -32.61
C THR A 63 1.97 10.13 -32.34
N ILE A 64 2.58 9.55 -33.37
CA ILE A 64 3.84 8.81 -33.33
C ILE A 64 4.57 8.98 -34.66
N GLY A 65 5.91 9.05 -34.62
CA GLY A 65 6.77 9.09 -35.79
C GLY A 65 7.46 7.75 -36.08
N ILE A 66 7.58 7.41 -37.35
CA ILE A 66 8.52 6.38 -37.82
C ILE A 66 9.49 7.12 -38.73
N VAL A 67 10.70 7.37 -38.25
CA VAL A 67 11.73 8.10 -38.99
C VAL A 67 12.51 7.10 -39.82
N VAL A 68 12.54 7.28 -41.13
CA VAL A 68 13.28 6.41 -42.04
C VAL A 68 14.54 7.14 -42.50
N THR A 69 15.70 6.57 -42.16
CA THR A 69 17.01 6.98 -42.66
C THR A 69 17.64 5.81 -43.43
N THR A 70 18.87 5.97 -43.93
CA THR A 70 19.59 4.92 -44.66
C THR A 70 21.06 4.88 -44.30
N ASP A 71 21.68 3.71 -44.39
CA ASP A 71 23.14 3.54 -44.32
C ASP A 71 23.87 3.98 -45.61
N GLY A 72 23.14 4.50 -46.60
CA GLY A 72 23.67 4.91 -47.90
C GLY A 72 23.69 3.77 -48.93
N SER A 73 23.16 2.60 -48.60
CA SER A 73 23.08 1.47 -49.55
C SER A 73 21.88 1.55 -50.51
N ILE A 74 20.88 2.36 -50.19
CA ILE A 74 19.57 2.37 -50.89
C ILE A 74 19.60 3.22 -52.16
N THR A 75 20.19 4.42 -52.11
CA THR A 75 20.28 5.38 -53.21
C THR A 75 21.73 5.54 -53.68
N ASP A 76 21.97 6.40 -54.66
CA ASP A 76 23.32 6.78 -55.10
C ASP A 76 23.96 7.89 -54.23
N LEU A 77 23.30 8.28 -53.11
CA LEU A 77 23.79 9.31 -52.20
C LEU A 77 24.54 8.70 -51.02
N PRO A 78 25.69 9.27 -50.62
CA PRO A 78 26.41 8.80 -49.44
C PRO A 78 25.63 9.13 -48.16
N ARG A 79 25.81 8.30 -47.13
CA ARG A 79 25.20 8.45 -45.79
C ARG A 79 25.26 9.86 -45.23
N ALA A 80 26.40 10.54 -45.40
CA ALA A 80 26.64 11.89 -44.89
C ALA A 80 25.59 12.90 -45.38
N SER A 81 25.06 12.72 -46.59
CA SER A 81 24.04 13.62 -47.16
C SER A 81 22.73 13.62 -46.37
N TYR A 82 22.45 12.51 -45.65
CA TYR A 82 21.22 12.31 -44.89
C TYR A 82 21.31 12.79 -43.44
N GLU A 83 22.51 13.04 -42.92
CA GLU A 83 22.72 13.36 -41.50
C GLU A 83 22.00 14.64 -41.09
N ASP A 84 22.07 15.70 -41.89
CA ASP A 84 21.42 16.97 -41.55
C ASP A 84 19.89 16.86 -41.52
N ALA A 85 19.31 16.19 -42.51
CA ALA A 85 17.87 15.96 -42.59
C ALA A 85 17.36 15.05 -41.46
N GLU A 86 18.13 14.00 -41.14
CA GLU A 86 17.88 13.08 -40.02
C GLU A 86 17.93 13.82 -38.68
N ASN A 87 19.00 14.58 -38.42
CA ASN A 87 19.16 15.34 -37.18
C ASN A 87 17.99 16.31 -37.00
N ARG A 88 17.56 16.98 -38.08
CA ARG A 88 16.46 17.93 -38.06
C ARG A 88 15.12 17.26 -37.69
N VAL A 89 14.72 16.19 -38.38
CA VAL A 89 13.43 15.53 -38.10
C VAL A 89 13.38 14.94 -36.70
N ILE A 90 14.50 14.36 -36.24
CA ILE A 90 14.61 13.79 -34.90
C ILE A 90 14.50 14.87 -33.83
N THR A 91 15.21 16.00 -34.02
CA THR A 91 15.15 17.13 -33.09
C THR A 91 13.73 17.71 -33.02
N GLU A 92 13.06 17.89 -34.17
CA GLU A 92 11.69 18.40 -34.19
C GLU A 92 10.70 17.44 -33.48
N LEU A 93 10.83 16.12 -33.66
CA LEU A 93 10.00 15.14 -32.96
C LEU A 93 10.26 15.14 -31.44
N ALA A 94 11.53 15.25 -31.05
CA ALA A 94 11.94 15.31 -29.65
C ALA A 94 11.46 16.59 -28.96
N ASP A 95 11.62 17.75 -29.60
CA ASP A 95 11.17 19.05 -29.09
C ASP A 95 9.65 19.11 -28.90
N LEU A 96 8.90 18.41 -29.76
CA LEU A 96 7.44 18.28 -29.64
C LEU A 96 7.01 17.19 -28.65
N GLY A 97 7.95 16.43 -28.08
CA GLY A 97 7.68 15.33 -27.16
C GLY A 97 6.90 14.19 -27.82
N LYS A 98 6.98 14.05 -29.14
CA LYS A 98 6.26 12.98 -29.85
C LYS A 98 7.07 11.69 -29.79
N PRO A 99 6.47 10.54 -29.44
CA PRO A 99 7.17 9.27 -29.49
C PRO A 99 7.56 8.96 -30.93
N PHE A 100 8.74 8.37 -31.12
CA PHE A 100 9.18 7.92 -32.45
C PHE A 100 10.21 6.80 -32.36
N VAL A 101 10.37 6.10 -33.48
CA VAL A 101 11.40 5.08 -33.69
C VAL A 101 12.14 5.36 -34.98
N ILE A 102 13.40 4.93 -35.05
CA ILE A 102 14.25 5.12 -36.21
C ILE A 102 14.39 3.81 -36.97
N ILE A 103 14.22 3.87 -38.28
CA ILE A 103 14.50 2.79 -39.21
C ILE A 103 15.76 3.15 -39.98
N VAL A 104 16.78 2.30 -39.88
CA VAL A 104 17.96 2.37 -40.75
C VAL A 104 17.72 1.45 -41.94
N ASN A 105 17.21 2.02 -43.04
CA ASN A 105 16.91 1.26 -44.25
C ASN A 105 18.21 0.86 -44.96
N SER A 106 18.41 -0.45 -45.14
CA SER A 106 19.62 -1.04 -45.70
C SER A 106 19.31 -2.22 -46.62
N LYS A 107 20.10 -2.39 -47.68
CA LYS A 107 20.10 -3.62 -48.49
C LYS A 107 20.67 -4.83 -47.74
N ASN A 108 21.44 -4.61 -46.67
CA ASN A 108 21.99 -5.65 -45.81
C ASN A 108 21.81 -5.29 -44.33
N PRO A 109 20.59 -5.44 -43.77
CA PRO A 109 20.29 -5.02 -42.40
C PRO A 109 21.12 -5.71 -41.32
N SER A 110 21.54 -6.95 -41.57
CA SER A 110 22.41 -7.72 -40.67
C SER A 110 23.91 -7.42 -40.88
N GLY A 111 24.24 -6.53 -41.80
CA GLY A 111 25.61 -6.08 -42.07
C GLY A 111 26.16 -5.22 -40.94
N LEU A 112 27.49 -5.21 -40.79
CA LEU A 112 28.17 -4.47 -39.73
C LEU A 112 27.82 -2.97 -39.79
N ASP A 113 27.85 -2.37 -40.98
CA ASP A 113 27.61 -0.94 -41.16
C ASP A 113 26.21 -0.51 -40.69
N ALA A 114 25.17 -1.28 -41.05
CA ALA A 114 23.79 -0.99 -40.66
C ALA A 114 23.55 -1.17 -39.15
N VAL A 115 24.11 -2.24 -38.56
CA VAL A 115 23.99 -2.52 -37.12
C VAL A 115 24.75 -1.50 -36.29
N THR A 116 25.97 -1.14 -36.69
CA THR A 116 26.76 -0.11 -36.03
C THR A 116 26.08 1.24 -36.10
N LEU A 117 25.57 1.63 -37.28
CA LEU A 117 24.83 2.88 -37.44
C LEU A 117 23.56 2.90 -36.57
N ALA A 118 22.80 1.81 -36.54
CA ALA A 118 21.62 1.73 -35.68
C ALA A 118 22.00 1.87 -34.19
N ALA A 119 23.06 1.21 -33.72
CA ALA A 119 23.52 1.35 -32.34
C ALA A 119 23.96 2.78 -32.02
N GLU A 120 24.67 3.44 -32.94
CA GLU A 120 25.10 4.83 -32.79
C GLU A 120 23.91 5.80 -32.71
N LEU A 121 22.91 5.66 -33.58
CA LEU A 121 21.71 6.48 -33.58
C LEU A 121 20.88 6.24 -32.32
N SER A 122 20.77 4.98 -31.90
CA SER A 122 20.06 4.61 -30.67
C SER A 122 20.67 5.27 -29.43
N ALA A 123 21.99 5.21 -29.31
CA ALA A 123 22.71 5.84 -28.21
C ALA A 123 22.68 7.37 -28.29
N ARG A 124 22.80 7.95 -29.49
CA ARG A 124 22.82 9.40 -29.69
C ARG A 124 21.50 10.07 -29.34
N TYR A 125 20.39 9.43 -29.70
CA TYR A 125 19.06 10.02 -29.61
C TYR A 125 18.19 9.43 -28.50
N ASP A 126 18.67 8.41 -27.78
CA ASP A 126 17.93 7.71 -26.73
C ASP A 126 16.57 7.13 -27.23
N VAL A 127 16.55 6.64 -28.47
CA VAL A 127 15.38 6.04 -29.12
C VAL A 127 15.78 4.75 -29.84
N PRO A 128 14.90 3.74 -29.94
CA PRO A 128 15.25 2.52 -30.65
C PRO A 128 15.47 2.81 -32.13
N ALA A 129 16.61 2.37 -32.65
CA ALA A 129 16.96 2.40 -34.05
C ALA A 129 17.10 0.96 -34.57
N MET A 130 16.38 0.64 -35.63
CA MET A 130 16.24 -0.72 -36.14
C MET A 130 16.76 -0.80 -37.58
N PRO A 131 17.82 -1.59 -37.84
CA PRO A 131 18.25 -1.83 -39.21
C PRO A 131 17.28 -2.79 -39.90
N MET A 132 16.79 -2.43 -41.08
CA MET A 132 15.83 -3.26 -41.82
C MET A 132 15.88 -3.00 -43.32
N ASP A 133 15.42 -3.99 -44.09
CA ASP A 133 15.20 -3.86 -45.52
C ASP A 133 13.72 -3.52 -45.71
N CYS A 134 13.42 -2.23 -45.86
CA CYS A 134 12.05 -1.75 -45.99
C CYS A 134 11.31 -2.33 -47.21
N GLN A 135 12.05 -2.72 -48.26
CA GLN A 135 11.47 -3.25 -49.49
C GLN A 135 11.02 -4.70 -49.33
N ASN A 136 11.75 -5.49 -48.53
CA ASN A 136 11.51 -6.92 -48.34
C ASN A 136 10.99 -7.27 -46.93
N MET A 137 10.38 -6.32 -46.21
CA MET A 137 9.85 -6.58 -44.86
C MET A 137 8.73 -7.61 -44.87
N GLU A 138 8.86 -8.59 -43.98
CA GLU A 138 7.80 -9.55 -43.69
C GLU A 138 6.93 -9.07 -42.51
N GLN A 139 5.73 -9.64 -42.41
CA GLN A 139 4.78 -9.31 -41.35
C GLN A 139 5.35 -9.37 -39.92
N PRO A 140 6.19 -10.37 -39.53
CA PRO A 140 6.79 -10.40 -38.20
C PRO A 140 7.67 -9.16 -37.91
N VAL A 141 8.47 -8.73 -38.88
CA VAL A 141 9.35 -7.56 -38.75
C VAL A 141 8.53 -6.27 -38.55
N ILE A 142 7.42 -6.13 -39.29
CA ILE A 142 6.49 -5.00 -39.13
C ILE A 142 5.85 -5.02 -37.75
N ILE A 143 5.46 -6.20 -37.25
CA ILE A 143 4.88 -6.36 -35.92
C ILE A 143 5.86 -5.89 -34.84
N ASP A 144 7.13 -6.28 -34.95
CA ASP A 144 8.14 -5.90 -33.95
C ASP A 144 8.47 -4.40 -34.01
N LEU A 145 8.58 -3.81 -35.20
CA LEU A 145 8.67 -2.35 -35.37
C LEU A 145 7.51 -1.61 -34.68
N LEU A 146 6.27 -2.10 -34.87
CA LEU A 146 5.10 -1.49 -34.25
C LEU A 146 5.10 -1.65 -32.73
N LYS A 147 5.62 -2.74 -32.18
CA LYS A 147 5.77 -2.90 -30.72
C LYS A 147 6.77 -1.90 -30.16
N GLU A 148 7.96 -1.79 -30.76
CA GLU A 148 8.97 -0.80 -30.37
C GLU A 148 8.40 0.61 -30.42
N ALA A 149 7.64 0.93 -31.47
CA ALA A 149 6.95 2.21 -31.60
C ALA A 149 5.95 2.45 -30.46
N LEU A 150 5.15 1.45 -30.10
CA LEU A 150 4.18 1.57 -29.01
C LEU A 150 4.84 1.74 -27.65
N TYR A 151 6.02 1.15 -27.42
CA TYR A 151 6.75 1.28 -26.16
C TYR A 151 7.42 2.64 -25.96
N MET A 152 7.48 3.46 -27.01
CA MET A 152 7.95 4.84 -26.92
C MET A 152 6.90 5.81 -26.38
N PHE A 153 5.63 5.41 -26.28
CA PHE A 153 4.60 6.27 -25.71
C PHE A 153 4.94 6.65 -24.26
N PRO A 154 4.63 7.90 -23.87
CA PRO A 154 4.81 8.34 -22.50
C PRO A 154 3.91 7.55 -21.56
N ILE A 155 4.43 7.20 -20.39
CA ILE A 155 3.64 6.59 -19.33
C ILE A 155 2.88 7.66 -18.56
N ARG A 156 1.66 7.35 -18.15
CA ARG A 156 0.76 8.24 -17.41
C ARG A 156 0.49 7.72 -16.02
N GLU A 157 0.40 6.41 -15.86
CA GLU A 157 0.07 5.75 -14.61
C GLU A 157 0.84 4.44 -14.48
N ILE A 158 1.33 4.19 -13.27
CA ILE A 158 1.93 2.91 -12.89
C ILE A 158 1.16 2.42 -11.66
N ALA A 159 0.39 1.36 -11.82
CA ALA A 159 -0.24 0.67 -10.72
C ALA A 159 0.78 -0.26 -10.06
N ILE A 160 0.98 -0.10 -8.76
CA ILE A 160 1.83 -0.97 -7.96
C ILE A 160 0.94 -1.76 -7.00
N ASP A 161 0.85 -3.06 -7.24
CA ASP A 161 0.13 -3.99 -6.38
C ASP A 161 1.09 -4.49 -5.29
N LEU A 162 0.85 -4.05 -4.06
CA LEU A 162 1.57 -4.51 -2.89
C LEU A 162 0.96 -5.80 -2.33
N PRO A 163 1.70 -6.57 -1.51
CA PRO A 163 1.10 -7.68 -0.78
C PRO A 163 -0.03 -7.14 0.10
N ARG A 164 -1.26 -7.67 -0.07
CA ARG A 164 -2.47 -7.14 0.61
C ARG A 164 -2.33 -6.95 2.13
N TRP A 165 -1.58 -7.81 2.80
CA TRP A 165 -1.38 -7.70 4.24
C TRP A 165 -0.46 -6.52 4.61
N VAL A 166 0.43 -6.09 3.72
CA VAL A 166 1.27 -4.90 3.88
C VAL A 166 0.42 -3.63 3.79
N GLU A 167 -0.63 -3.64 2.95
CA GLU A 167 -1.58 -2.53 2.84
C GLU A 167 -2.44 -2.33 4.09
N GLU A 168 -2.67 -3.41 4.86
CA GLU A 168 -3.39 -3.37 6.14
C GLU A 168 -2.52 -2.87 7.31
N LEU A 169 -1.22 -2.67 7.09
CA LEU A 169 -0.33 -2.14 8.11
C LEU A 169 -0.62 -0.65 8.37
N PRO A 170 -0.42 -0.17 9.61
CA PRO A 170 -0.46 1.26 9.89
C PRO A 170 0.48 2.05 8.96
N ASN A 171 0.06 3.23 8.49
CA ASN A 171 0.87 4.06 7.57
C ASN A 171 2.27 4.43 8.12
N ASN A 172 2.45 4.39 9.44
CA ASN A 172 3.74 4.66 10.10
C ASN A 172 4.59 3.39 10.30
N HIS A 173 4.14 2.23 9.81
CA HIS A 173 4.88 0.99 9.91
C HIS A 173 6.10 1.01 8.97
N TRP A 174 7.25 0.59 9.49
CA TRP A 174 8.53 0.67 8.78
C TRP A 174 8.50 -0.07 7.43
N LEU A 175 7.83 -1.22 7.35
CA LEU A 175 7.80 -2.02 6.13
C LEU A 175 7.01 -1.33 5.00
N TYR A 176 5.85 -0.76 5.32
CA TYR A 176 5.05 0.00 4.35
C TYR A 176 5.83 1.22 3.83
N ALA A 177 6.53 1.93 4.72
CA ALA A 177 7.39 3.03 4.34
C ALA A 177 8.52 2.59 3.40
N ARG A 178 9.19 1.47 3.67
CA ARG A 178 10.25 0.94 2.78
C ARG A 178 9.75 0.60 1.38
N PHE A 179 8.58 -0.03 1.27
CA PHE A 179 7.96 -0.28 -0.03
C PHE A 179 7.64 1.02 -0.76
N SER A 180 7.02 1.97 -0.06
CA SER A 180 6.65 3.27 -0.64
C SER A 180 7.87 4.04 -1.13
N ASP A 181 8.93 4.09 -0.33
CA ASP A 181 10.17 4.79 -0.66
C ASP A 181 10.86 4.15 -1.87
N ALA A 182 10.95 2.81 -1.92
CA ALA A 182 11.53 2.10 -3.06
C ALA A 182 10.74 2.31 -4.35
N VAL A 183 9.41 2.28 -4.27
CA VAL A 183 8.54 2.57 -5.41
C VAL A 183 8.76 4.00 -5.91
N LEU A 184 8.76 4.99 -5.01
CA LEU A 184 8.96 6.39 -5.38
C LEU A 184 10.33 6.64 -6.01
N GLU A 185 11.38 6.00 -5.48
CA GLU A 185 12.74 6.10 -6.00
C GLU A 185 12.83 5.55 -7.43
N VAL A 186 12.33 4.34 -7.67
CA VAL A 186 12.45 3.68 -8.98
C VAL A 186 11.53 4.33 -10.02
N VAL A 187 10.30 4.68 -9.65
CA VAL A 187 9.32 5.26 -10.58
C VAL A 187 9.71 6.67 -11.03
N ALA A 188 10.54 7.39 -10.26
CA ALA A 188 10.96 8.76 -10.59
C ALA A 188 11.64 8.86 -11.97
N ASP A 189 12.34 7.82 -12.41
CA ASP A 189 13.07 7.80 -13.68
C ASP A 189 12.26 7.19 -14.85
N VAL A 190 11.03 6.71 -14.61
CA VAL A 190 10.19 6.06 -15.62
C VAL A 190 9.37 7.11 -16.38
N ASN A 191 9.69 7.28 -17.67
CA ASN A 191 9.03 8.28 -18.52
C ASN A 191 8.24 7.65 -19.68
N ARG A 192 8.65 6.47 -20.14
CA ARG A 192 8.07 5.76 -21.29
C ARG A 192 7.71 4.34 -20.88
N LEU A 193 6.81 3.72 -21.65
CA LEU A 193 6.39 2.33 -21.41
C LEU A 193 7.56 1.33 -21.44
N ARG A 194 8.58 1.59 -22.26
CA ARG A 194 9.79 0.75 -22.31
C ARG A 194 10.58 0.75 -20.99
N ASP A 195 10.46 1.81 -20.18
CA ASP A 195 11.25 1.99 -18.95
C ASP A 195 10.66 1.19 -17.78
N VAL A 196 9.43 0.68 -17.93
CA VAL A 196 8.69 -0.06 -16.89
C VAL A 196 9.32 -1.43 -16.59
N GLU A 197 9.76 -2.15 -17.61
CA GLU A 197 10.36 -3.48 -17.42
C GLU A 197 11.69 -3.40 -16.65
N PRO A 198 12.63 -2.49 -16.98
CA PRO A 198 13.79 -2.19 -16.13
C PRO A 198 13.41 -1.78 -14.70
N ALA A 199 12.41 -0.92 -14.54
CA ALA A 199 11.93 -0.50 -13.22
C ALA A 199 11.39 -1.68 -12.38
N ALA A 200 10.61 -2.57 -13.00
CA ALA A 200 10.13 -3.77 -12.33
C ALA A 200 11.31 -4.67 -11.89
N LEU A 201 12.34 -4.83 -12.71
CA LEU A 201 13.54 -5.59 -12.34
C LEU A 201 14.27 -4.96 -11.15
N GLN A 202 14.47 -3.63 -11.17
CA GLN A 202 15.12 -2.89 -10.10
C GLN A 202 14.35 -3.00 -8.77
N LEU A 203 13.02 -2.95 -8.80
CA LEU A 203 12.18 -3.19 -7.61
C LEU A 203 12.39 -4.59 -7.02
N GLY A 204 12.69 -5.58 -7.87
CA GLY A 204 13.00 -6.94 -7.45
C GLY A 204 14.36 -7.11 -6.77
N GLU A 205 15.23 -6.10 -6.77
CA GLU A 205 16.56 -6.15 -6.15
C GLU A 205 16.53 -5.79 -4.65
N TYR A 206 15.44 -5.19 -4.16
CA TYR A 206 15.30 -4.82 -2.75
C TYR A 206 15.11 -6.06 -1.87
N GLU A 207 15.82 -6.12 -0.73
CA GLU A 207 15.84 -7.31 0.15
C GLU A 207 14.47 -7.74 0.71
N PHE A 208 13.53 -6.80 0.87
CA PHE A 208 12.19 -7.07 1.39
C PHE A 208 11.20 -7.47 0.28
N VAL A 209 11.63 -7.44 -0.97
CA VAL A 209 10.88 -7.89 -2.14
C VAL A 209 11.37 -9.28 -2.52
N GLU A 210 10.46 -10.25 -2.56
CA GLU A 210 10.78 -11.61 -3.02
C GLU A 210 10.71 -11.69 -4.55
N ARG A 211 9.70 -11.07 -5.15
CA ARG A 211 9.51 -11.00 -6.60
C ARG A 211 8.86 -9.68 -7.00
N SER A 212 9.23 -9.20 -8.17
CA SER A 212 8.58 -8.11 -8.87
C SER A 212 8.17 -8.61 -10.25
N ILE A 213 6.89 -8.49 -10.58
CA ILE A 213 6.30 -9.06 -11.80
C ILE A 213 5.56 -7.96 -12.54
N LEU A 214 5.96 -7.70 -13.78
CA LEU A 214 5.18 -6.89 -14.70
C LEU A 214 3.94 -7.67 -15.14
N GLN A 215 2.76 -7.28 -14.64
CA GLN A 215 1.51 -7.98 -14.95
C GLN A 215 0.94 -7.59 -16.31
N SER A 216 0.93 -6.29 -16.61
CA SER A 216 0.38 -5.78 -17.87
C SER A 216 0.98 -4.44 -18.26
N ILE A 217 0.98 -4.18 -19.56
CA ILE A 217 1.23 -2.87 -20.17
C ILE A 217 0.06 -2.57 -21.10
N GLU A 218 -0.52 -1.38 -20.97
CA GLU A 218 -1.60 -0.90 -21.82
C GLU A 218 -1.16 0.37 -22.59
N PRO A 219 -0.58 0.20 -23.81
CA PRO A 219 -0.05 1.34 -24.55
C PRO A 219 -1.10 2.37 -24.98
N GLY A 220 -2.37 1.96 -25.07
CA GLY A 220 -3.47 2.85 -25.45
C GLY A 220 -3.85 3.86 -24.36
N GLU A 221 -3.66 3.49 -23.10
CA GLU A 221 -3.94 4.36 -21.94
C GLU A 221 -2.65 4.98 -21.39
N GLY A 222 -1.50 4.38 -21.69
CA GLY A 222 -0.21 4.74 -21.12
C GLY A 222 -0.11 4.27 -19.67
N SER A 223 -0.69 3.12 -19.35
CA SER A 223 -0.69 2.54 -18.01
C SER A 223 0.07 1.20 -17.98
N ALA A 224 0.64 0.88 -16.83
CA ALA A 224 1.26 -0.42 -16.57
C ALA A 224 0.99 -0.87 -15.13
N ALA A 225 1.02 -2.18 -14.89
CA ALA A 225 0.81 -2.77 -13.57
C ALA A 225 2.00 -3.66 -13.17
N ILE A 226 2.55 -3.41 -11.98
CA ILE A 226 3.64 -4.18 -11.38
C ILE A 226 3.15 -4.78 -10.06
N GLU A 227 3.30 -6.08 -9.89
CA GLU A 227 3.02 -6.79 -8.64
C GLU A 227 4.32 -7.02 -7.87
N LEU A 228 4.32 -6.63 -6.60
CA LEU A 228 5.40 -6.89 -5.66
C LEU A 228 4.97 -7.94 -4.65
N THR A 229 5.79 -8.98 -4.48
CA THR A 229 5.59 -10.01 -3.44
C THR A 229 6.69 -9.91 -2.39
N CYS A 230 6.39 -10.42 -1.19
CA CYS A 230 7.31 -10.46 -0.06
C CYS A 230 7.39 -11.88 0.49
N SER A 231 8.50 -12.19 1.16
CA SER A 231 8.69 -13.51 1.75
C SER A 231 7.71 -13.78 2.89
N HIS A 232 7.36 -15.06 3.06
CA HIS A 232 6.57 -15.52 4.20
C HIS A 232 7.28 -15.25 5.54
N ASP A 233 8.62 -15.32 5.57
CA ASP A 233 9.39 -15.04 6.78
C ASP A 233 9.19 -13.60 7.27
N LEU A 234 9.15 -12.64 6.33
CA LEU A 234 8.89 -11.23 6.62
C LEU A 234 7.48 -11.02 7.16
N PHE A 235 6.49 -11.74 6.62
CA PHE A 235 5.12 -11.72 7.12
C PHE A 235 5.04 -12.19 8.58
N TYR A 236 5.68 -13.31 8.93
CA TYR A 236 5.69 -13.80 10.31
C TYR A 236 6.45 -12.89 11.28
N GLN A 237 7.55 -12.28 10.81
CA GLN A 237 8.29 -11.30 11.58
C GLN A 237 7.38 -10.10 11.94
N VAL A 238 6.70 -9.52 10.96
CA VAL A 238 5.82 -8.36 11.19
C VAL A 238 4.64 -8.72 12.09
N LEU A 239 4.02 -9.90 11.89
CA LEU A 239 2.96 -10.36 12.79
C LEU A 239 3.46 -10.55 14.22
N SER A 240 4.68 -11.05 14.41
CA SER A 240 5.27 -11.19 15.74
C SER A 240 5.49 -9.82 16.40
N GLU A 241 5.99 -8.85 15.64
CA GLU A 241 6.20 -7.47 16.10
C GLU A 241 4.88 -6.80 16.51
N LEU A 242 3.82 -6.94 15.71
CA LEU A 242 2.52 -6.33 15.97
C LEU A 242 1.75 -6.99 17.12
N SER A 243 1.80 -8.32 17.18
CA SER A 243 1.02 -9.08 18.15
C SER A 243 1.72 -9.23 19.50
N GLY A 244 3.04 -9.08 19.54
CA GLY A 244 3.88 -9.35 20.71
C GLY A 244 4.06 -10.83 21.02
N PHE A 245 3.52 -11.73 20.18
CA PHE A 245 3.69 -13.18 20.31
C PHE A 245 4.76 -13.68 19.33
N PRO A 246 5.57 -14.68 19.71
CA PRO A 246 6.50 -15.31 18.77
C PRO A 246 5.72 -16.14 17.74
N ILE A 247 5.80 -15.75 16.46
CA ILE A 247 5.21 -16.45 15.33
C ILE A 247 6.33 -16.80 14.37
N GLU A 248 6.69 -18.09 14.30
CA GLU A 248 7.75 -18.60 13.42
C GLU A 248 7.20 -19.30 12.17
N GLY A 249 5.87 -19.47 12.08
CA GLY A 249 5.22 -20.02 10.91
C GLY A 249 3.73 -20.30 11.09
N ASP A 250 3.14 -20.91 10.05
CA ASP A 250 1.70 -21.25 9.98
C ASP A 250 1.19 -22.01 11.21
N HIS A 251 1.98 -22.95 11.73
CA HIS A 251 1.60 -23.76 12.88
C HIS A 251 1.41 -22.94 14.17
N ASN A 252 2.28 -21.94 14.42
CA ASN A 252 2.11 -21.02 15.55
C ASN A 252 0.91 -20.11 15.32
N LEU A 253 0.74 -19.62 14.08
CA LEU A 253 -0.35 -18.73 13.74
C LEU A 253 -1.72 -19.38 13.95
N VAL A 254 -1.91 -20.62 13.49
CA VAL A 254 -3.17 -21.37 13.68
C VAL A 254 -3.43 -21.64 15.17
N GLY A 255 -2.39 -22.00 15.93
CA GLY A 255 -2.50 -22.19 17.38
C GLY A 255 -2.92 -20.90 18.10
N LEU A 256 -2.20 -19.81 17.83
CA LEU A 256 -2.45 -18.50 18.43
C LEU A 256 -3.85 -17.98 18.09
N ILE A 257 -4.29 -18.08 16.83
CA ILE A 257 -5.65 -17.66 16.44
C ILE A 257 -6.71 -18.49 17.17
N SER A 258 -6.48 -19.79 17.36
CA SER A 258 -7.41 -20.66 18.09
C SER A 258 -7.51 -20.26 19.56
N GLU A 259 -6.37 -19.99 20.21
CA GLU A 259 -6.31 -19.53 21.59
C GLU A 259 -6.95 -18.14 21.76
N LEU A 260 -6.62 -17.20 20.87
CA LEU A 260 -7.20 -15.85 20.87
C LEU A 260 -8.70 -15.88 20.58
N SER A 261 -9.18 -16.78 19.73
CA SER A 261 -10.61 -16.96 19.45
C SER A 261 -11.35 -17.45 20.69
N PHE A 262 -10.80 -18.45 21.40
CA PHE A 262 -11.35 -18.92 22.66
C PHE A 262 -11.35 -17.81 23.74
N ALA A 263 -10.21 -17.14 23.92
CA ALA A 263 -10.08 -16.04 24.88
C ALA A 263 -11.03 -14.88 24.56
N LYS A 264 -11.20 -14.54 23.28
CA LYS A 264 -12.14 -13.51 22.82
C LYS A 264 -13.58 -13.91 23.12
N HIS A 265 -13.97 -15.16 22.86
CA HIS A 265 -15.31 -15.63 23.14
C HIS A 265 -15.65 -15.53 24.63
N GLU A 266 -14.73 -15.92 25.51
CA GLU A 266 -14.92 -15.78 26.96
C GLU A 266 -14.89 -14.32 27.43
N TYR A 267 -14.01 -13.49 26.87
CA TYR A 267 -13.97 -12.06 27.17
C TYR A 267 -15.24 -11.34 26.74
N ASP A 268 -15.78 -11.65 25.56
CA ASP A 268 -16.98 -11.00 25.02
C ASP A 268 -18.20 -11.23 25.93
N LYS A 269 -18.28 -12.36 26.64
CA LYS A 269 -19.32 -12.63 27.66
C LYS A 269 -19.26 -11.65 28.82
N VAL A 270 -18.05 -11.27 29.27
CA VAL A 270 -17.85 -10.42 30.46
C VAL A 270 -17.58 -8.95 30.13
N ALA A 271 -17.32 -8.61 28.87
CA ALA A 271 -16.86 -7.29 28.44
C ALA A 271 -17.83 -6.15 28.78
N GLU A 272 -19.14 -6.39 28.68
CA GLU A 272 -20.16 -5.40 29.06
C GLU A 272 -20.20 -5.19 30.59
N ALA A 273 -20.20 -6.28 31.36
CA ALA A 273 -20.19 -6.23 32.81
C ALA A 273 -18.95 -5.50 33.35
N LEU A 274 -17.77 -5.74 32.76
CA LEU A 274 -16.53 -5.05 33.11
C LEU A 274 -16.61 -3.54 32.85
N ARG A 275 -17.22 -3.12 31.74
CA ARG A 275 -17.46 -1.69 31.46
C ARG A 275 -18.41 -1.10 32.50
N ASN A 276 -19.53 -1.76 32.77
CA ASN A 276 -20.52 -1.31 33.74
C ASN A 276 -19.96 -1.18 35.17
N VAL A 277 -19.08 -2.08 35.60
CA VAL A 277 -18.38 -1.97 36.90
C VAL A 277 -17.47 -0.75 36.97
N LYS A 278 -16.74 -0.46 35.90
CA LYS A 278 -15.85 0.71 35.86
C LYS A 278 -16.65 2.00 36.00
N ASP A 279 -17.81 2.08 35.34
CA ASP A 279 -18.62 3.29 35.29
C ASP A 279 -19.51 3.46 36.54
N THR A 280 -20.25 2.41 36.91
CA THR A 280 -21.30 2.49 37.95
C THR A 280 -20.91 1.81 39.27
N GLY A 281 -19.84 1.02 39.27
CA GLY A 281 -19.42 0.20 40.41
C GLY A 281 -20.08 -1.18 40.47
N TYR A 282 -21.01 -1.50 39.57
CA TYR A 282 -21.70 -2.78 39.50
C TYR A 282 -21.88 -3.23 38.05
N GLY A 283 -21.62 -4.51 37.77
CA GLY A 283 -21.78 -5.08 36.44
C GLY A 283 -22.35 -6.48 36.53
N LEU A 284 -23.31 -6.74 35.67
CA LEU A 284 -23.99 -8.02 35.56
C LEU A 284 -23.55 -8.69 34.26
N VAL A 285 -23.07 -9.92 34.36
CA VAL A 285 -22.92 -10.82 33.22
C VAL A 285 -24.25 -11.54 33.04
N SER A 286 -24.94 -11.21 31.95
CA SER A 286 -26.18 -11.90 31.59
C SER A 286 -25.86 -13.33 31.13
N PRO A 287 -26.60 -14.35 31.61
CA PRO A 287 -26.41 -15.73 31.13
C PRO A 287 -26.70 -15.81 29.64
N GLY A 288 -25.84 -16.53 28.92
CA GLY A 288 -26.08 -16.88 27.52
C GLY A 288 -27.20 -17.91 27.39
N THR A 289 -27.68 -18.13 26.17
CA THR A 289 -28.66 -19.21 25.89
C THR A 289 -28.13 -20.58 26.26
N ASP A 290 -26.82 -20.79 26.13
CA ASP A 290 -26.15 -22.06 26.43
C ASP A 290 -26.00 -22.30 27.95
N ASP A 291 -26.15 -21.24 28.76
CA ASP A 291 -26.07 -21.31 30.22
C ASP A 291 -27.43 -21.66 30.87
N ILE A 292 -28.52 -21.71 30.08
CA ILE A 292 -29.88 -21.98 30.56
C ILE A 292 -30.14 -23.49 30.60
N VAL A 293 -30.37 -24.02 31.80
CA VAL A 293 -30.75 -25.43 32.02
C VAL A 293 -32.25 -25.51 32.26
N PHE A 294 -32.96 -26.19 31.36
CA PHE A 294 -34.39 -26.47 31.51
C PHE A 294 -34.62 -27.75 32.33
N GLU A 295 -35.44 -27.65 33.36
CA GLU A 295 -35.91 -28.82 34.10
C GLU A 295 -37.12 -29.46 33.40
N GLN A 296 -37.42 -30.71 33.77
CA GLN A 296 -38.55 -31.43 33.19
C GLN A 296 -39.88 -30.70 33.48
N PRO A 297 -40.74 -30.47 32.46
CA PRO A 297 -42.02 -29.79 32.66
C PRO A 297 -42.95 -30.56 33.59
N GLU A 298 -43.53 -29.87 34.58
CA GLU A 298 -44.47 -30.46 35.53
C GLU A 298 -45.92 -30.03 35.23
N LEU A 299 -46.84 -30.99 35.22
CA LEU A 299 -48.27 -30.70 35.06
C LEU A 299 -48.85 -30.22 36.41
N ILE A 300 -49.26 -28.96 36.46
CA ILE A 300 -49.85 -28.37 37.66
C ILE A 300 -51.36 -28.23 37.49
N ARG A 301 -52.10 -28.46 38.57
CA ARG A 301 -53.57 -28.29 38.60
C ARG A 301 -53.94 -27.21 39.61
N GLN A 302 -54.59 -26.16 39.13
CA GLN A 302 -55.19 -25.12 39.97
C GLN A 302 -56.71 -25.13 39.76
N GLY A 303 -57.44 -25.71 40.71
CA GLY A 303 -58.89 -25.88 40.63
C GLY A 303 -59.31 -26.73 39.41
N ASN A 304 -60.01 -26.10 38.46
CA ASN A 304 -60.50 -26.74 37.24
C ASN A 304 -59.63 -26.48 35.99
N ARG A 305 -58.45 -25.87 36.16
CA ARG A 305 -57.50 -25.59 35.05
C ARG A 305 -56.22 -26.40 35.23
N PHE A 306 -55.67 -26.85 34.11
CA PHE A 306 -54.37 -27.51 34.02
C PHE A 306 -53.37 -26.55 33.38
N GLY A 307 -52.16 -26.49 33.93
CA GLY A 307 -51.04 -25.73 33.40
C GLY A 307 -49.79 -26.58 33.35
N VAL A 308 -48.78 -26.11 32.63
CA VAL A 308 -47.45 -26.71 32.60
C VAL A 308 -46.51 -25.72 33.27
N LYS A 309 -45.85 -26.16 34.34
CA LYS A 309 -44.77 -25.41 34.99
C LYS A 309 -43.48 -25.70 34.24
N LEU A 310 -42.87 -24.65 33.72
CA LEU A 310 -41.54 -24.68 33.13
C LEU A 310 -40.59 -24.02 34.13
N THR A 311 -39.55 -24.74 34.53
CA THR A 311 -38.47 -24.20 35.37
C THR A 311 -37.20 -24.16 34.53
N ALA A 312 -36.51 -23.03 34.56
CA ALA A 312 -35.20 -22.87 33.95
C ALA A 312 -34.27 -22.23 34.97
N THR A 313 -33.02 -22.69 35.02
CA THR A 313 -31.98 -22.14 35.89
C THR A 313 -30.80 -21.68 35.05
N ALA A 314 -30.20 -20.57 35.42
CA ALA A 314 -29.01 -20.05 34.76
C ALA A 314 -28.10 -19.35 35.80
N PRO A 315 -26.77 -19.52 35.72
CA PRO A 315 -25.84 -18.79 36.57
C PRO A 315 -25.88 -17.29 36.24
N SER A 316 -25.75 -16.45 37.27
CA SER A 316 -25.53 -15.00 37.09
C SER A 316 -24.21 -14.63 37.75
N TYR A 317 -23.36 -13.91 37.01
CA TYR A 317 -22.09 -13.41 37.56
C TYR A 317 -22.20 -11.91 37.80
N HIS A 318 -21.85 -11.51 39.02
CA HIS A 318 -21.90 -10.13 39.45
C HIS A 318 -20.49 -9.66 39.77
N LEU A 319 -20.08 -8.60 39.08
CA LEU A 319 -18.82 -7.93 39.33
C LEU A 319 -19.13 -6.67 40.16
N ILE A 320 -18.43 -6.49 41.28
CA ILE A 320 -18.66 -5.38 42.23
C ILE A 320 -17.34 -4.67 42.48
N ARG A 321 -17.30 -3.35 42.25
CA ARG A 321 -16.13 -2.54 42.57
C ARG A 321 -16.11 -2.24 44.07
N ALA A 322 -15.06 -2.68 44.76
CA ALA A 322 -14.79 -2.30 46.15
C ALA A 322 -13.59 -1.34 46.21
N ASN A 323 -13.78 -0.18 46.82
CA ASN A 323 -12.70 0.77 47.04
C ASN A 323 -11.98 0.43 48.34
N ILE A 324 -10.68 0.20 48.26
CA ILE A 324 -9.83 -0.09 49.43
C ILE A 324 -8.97 1.15 49.69
N SER A 325 -9.05 1.70 50.90
CA SER A 325 -8.14 2.73 51.37
C SER A 325 -7.10 2.11 52.31
N ALA A 326 -5.83 2.45 52.11
CA ALA A 326 -4.76 2.17 53.06
C ALA A 326 -4.19 3.50 53.56
N GLU A 327 -4.10 3.64 54.88
CA GLU A 327 -3.44 4.75 55.52
C GLU A 327 -2.08 4.25 56.01
N VAL A 328 -1.02 4.99 55.70
CA VAL A 328 0.33 4.72 56.18
C VAL A 328 0.69 5.86 57.13
N THR A 329 0.92 5.53 58.39
CA THR A 329 1.34 6.49 59.42
C THR A 329 2.84 6.31 59.67
N PRO A 330 3.72 7.05 58.95
CA PRO A 330 5.15 6.97 59.19
C PRO A 330 5.49 7.53 60.59
N PHE A 331 6.16 6.72 61.41
CA PHE A 331 6.64 7.19 62.71
C PHE A 331 7.99 7.88 62.56
N VAL A 332 8.02 9.18 62.84
CA VAL A 332 9.22 10.03 62.85
C VAL A 332 9.55 10.35 64.31
N GLY A 333 10.82 10.12 64.70
CA GLY A 333 11.23 9.98 66.10
C GLY A 333 10.84 11.14 67.02
N THR A 334 11.33 12.35 66.76
CA THR A 334 11.06 13.54 67.59
C THR A 334 10.02 14.46 66.96
N GLU A 335 9.32 15.26 67.78
CA GLU A 335 8.29 16.20 67.34
C GLU A 335 8.80 17.19 66.26
N LYS A 336 10.03 17.73 66.45
CA LYS A 336 10.67 18.60 65.44
C LYS A 336 10.91 17.91 64.11
N GLN A 337 11.30 16.63 64.11
CA GLN A 337 11.48 15.86 62.89
C GLN A 337 10.13 15.58 62.19
N GLY A 338 9.06 15.43 62.96
CA GLY A 338 7.70 15.34 62.44
C GLY A 338 7.25 16.61 61.73
N GLU A 339 7.43 17.77 62.36
CA GLU A 339 7.07 19.07 61.76
C GLU A 339 7.87 19.37 60.49
N GLU A 340 9.18 19.09 60.49
CA GLU A 340 10.03 19.25 59.30
C GLU A 340 9.60 18.32 58.16
N PHE A 341 9.23 17.08 58.48
CA PHE A 341 8.79 16.10 57.49
C PHE A 341 7.44 16.47 56.87
N VAL A 342 6.47 16.94 57.68
CA VAL A 342 5.18 17.41 57.17
C VAL A 342 5.38 18.63 56.26
N ARG A 343 6.25 19.57 56.63
CA ARG A 343 6.57 20.73 55.79
C ARG A 343 7.22 20.32 54.47
N TYR A 344 8.17 19.39 54.51
CA TYR A 344 8.81 18.82 53.32
C TYR A 344 7.79 18.17 52.38
N LEU A 345 6.91 17.31 52.89
CA LEU A 345 5.87 16.67 52.08
C LEU A 345 4.88 17.67 51.48
N ALA A 346 4.52 18.73 52.22
CA ALA A 346 3.64 19.78 51.72
C ALA A 346 4.30 20.58 50.59
N GLU A 347 5.59 20.93 50.73
CA GLU A 347 6.36 21.64 49.69
C GLU A 347 6.55 20.80 48.42
N GLU A 348 6.79 19.49 48.55
CA GLU A 348 6.88 18.59 47.39
C GLU A 348 5.53 18.36 46.73
N PHE A 349 4.42 18.32 47.50
CA PHE A 349 3.07 18.15 46.95
C PHE A 349 2.65 19.35 46.09
N GLU A 350 3.04 20.56 46.49
CA GLU A 350 2.77 21.78 45.73
C GLU A 350 3.58 21.86 44.42
N LYS A 351 4.77 21.23 44.36
CA LYS A 351 5.59 21.20 43.15
C LYS A 351 5.14 20.14 42.16
N ASP A 352 4.98 18.90 42.62
CA ASP A 352 4.58 17.76 41.81
C ASP A 352 3.95 16.67 42.69
N PRO A 353 2.60 16.50 42.63
CA PRO A 353 1.89 15.49 43.40
C PRO A 353 2.39 14.06 43.17
N ASP A 354 2.97 13.77 42.00
CA ASP A 354 3.39 12.43 41.62
C ASP A 354 4.76 12.07 42.22
N GLN A 355 5.65 13.05 42.45
CA GLN A 355 6.99 12.82 43.02
C GLN A 355 6.98 12.37 44.48
N ILE A 356 5.93 12.67 45.24
CA ILE A 356 5.80 12.21 46.63
C ILE A 356 5.80 10.69 46.72
N TRP A 357 5.26 10.01 45.71
CA TRP A 357 5.18 8.56 45.68
C TRP A 357 6.54 7.90 45.48
N GLU A 358 7.48 8.60 44.85
CA GLU A 358 8.87 8.16 44.65
C GLU A 358 9.80 8.55 45.81
N THR A 359 9.31 9.34 46.77
CA THR A 359 10.12 9.75 47.91
C THR A 359 10.46 8.55 48.80
N ASP A 360 11.76 8.37 49.06
CA ASP A 360 12.27 7.32 49.94
C ASP A 360 12.01 7.64 51.42
N PHE A 361 11.37 6.72 52.13
CA PHE A 361 11.13 6.77 53.56
C PHE A 361 11.59 5.48 54.24
N LEU A 362 12.60 5.57 55.12
CA LEU A 362 13.18 4.43 55.85
C LEU A 362 13.68 3.27 54.95
N GLY A 363 14.22 3.61 53.78
CA GLY A 363 14.79 2.61 52.85
C GLY A 363 13.76 1.88 51.96
N LYS A 364 12.53 2.39 51.89
CA LYS A 364 11.51 1.99 50.91
C LYS A 364 10.83 3.23 50.32
N SER A 365 10.33 3.15 49.09
CA SER A 365 9.50 4.21 48.53
C SER A 365 8.13 4.27 49.23
N MET A 366 7.52 5.46 49.26
CA MET A 366 6.15 5.64 49.73
C MET A 366 5.15 4.79 48.93
N HIS A 367 5.38 4.61 47.62
CA HIS A 367 4.60 3.72 46.76
C HIS A 367 4.62 2.26 47.26
N ASP A 368 5.79 1.75 47.66
CA ASP A 368 5.91 0.39 48.19
C ASP A 368 5.18 0.21 49.52
N LEU A 369 5.28 1.20 50.43
CA LEU A 369 4.59 1.17 51.73
C LEU A 369 3.06 1.15 51.56
N VAL A 370 2.52 1.97 50.64
CA VAL A 370 1.08 1.98 50.35
C VAL A 370 0.66 0.69 49.63
N ARG A 371 1.45 0.19 48.69
CA ARG A 371 1.17 -1.09 48.00
C ARG A 371 1.13 -2.26 48.98
N GLU A 372 2.05 -2.33 49.93
CA GLU A 372 2.04 -3.33 51.02
C GLU A 372 0.78 -3.20 51.89
N GLY A 373 0.41 -1.97 52.26
CA GLY A 373 -0.81 -1.66 53.01
C GLY A 373 -2.08 -2.11 52.28
N LEU A 374 -2.18 -1.84 50.98
CA LEU A 374 -3.31 -2.26 50.12
C LEU A 374 -3.34 -3.79 49.94
N GLN A 375 -2.21 -4.42 49.64
CA GLN A 375 -2.11 -5.88 49.49
C GLN A 375 -2.54 -6.61 50.77
N SER A 376 -2.17 -6.12 51.95
CA SER A 376 -2.57 -6.72 53.22
C SER A 376 -4.08 -6.67 53.49
N LYS A 377 -4.82 -5.75 52.84
CA LYS A 377 -6.28 -5.61 52.97
C LYS A 377 -7.03 -6.39 51.89
N LEU A 378 -6.44 -6.61 50.71
CA LEU A 378 -7.03 -7.36 49.60
C LEU A 378 -7.31 -8.84 49.97
N THR A 379 -6.44 -9.47 50.75
CA THR A 379 -6.54 -10.90 51.11
C THR A 379 -7.41 -11.19 52.35
N LYS A 380 -8.11 -10.19 52.90
CA LYS A 380 -8.79 -10.31 54.21
C LYS A 380 -10.28 -10.59 54.17
N MET A 381 -10.94 -10.68 53.02
CA MET A 381 -12.38 -10.98 53.00
C MET A 381 -12.60 -12.44 53.43
N PRO A 382 -13.16 -12.70 54.63
CA PRO A 382 -13.30 -14.06 55.14
C PRO A 382 -14.26 -14.89 54.26
N GLU A 383 -13.99 -16.19 54.08
CA GLU A 383 -14.83 -17.08 53.24
C GLU A 383 -16.31 -17.03 53.64
N ASN A 384 -16.61 -17.01 54.94
CA ASN A 384 -17.98 -16.91 55.44
C ASN A 384 -18.67 -15.58 55.07
N ALA A 385 -17.93 -14.49 54.88
CA ALA A 385 -18.47 -13.22 54.40
C ALA A 385 -18.74 -13.25 52.89
N GLN A 386 -17.87 -13.93 52.12
CA GLN A 386 -18.07 -14.15 50.69
C GLN A 386 -19.32 -15.01 50.42
N GLU A 387 -19.48 -16.10 51.16
CA GLU A 387 -20.64 -17.00 51.07
C GLU A 387 -21.94 -16.28 51.44
N LYS A 388 -21.97 -15.54 52.56
CA LYS A 388 -23.12 -14.73 52.95
C LYS A 388 -23.50 -13.69 51.89
N LEU A 389 -22.52 -13.06 51.24
CA LEU A 389 -22.77 -12.09 50.17
C LEU A 389 -23.40 -12.78 48.96
N GLN A 390 -22.86 -13.93 48.54
CA GLN A 390 -23.39 -14.73 47.44
C GLN A 390 -24.83 -15.20 47.72
N GLU A 391 -25.09 -15.75 48.91
CA GLU A 391 -26.42 -16.19 49.31
C GLU A 391 -27.42 -15.04 49.33
N THR A 392 -27.00 -13.87 49.84
CA THR A 392 -27.85 -12.67 49.90
C THR A 392 -28.22 -12.21 48.50
N LEU A 393 -27.26 -12.14 47.58
CA LEU A 393 -27.52 -11.82 46.17
C LEU A 393 -28.47 -12.85 45.53
N THR A 394 -28.25 -14.13 45.79
CA THR A 394 -29.07 -15.23 45.26
C THR A 394 -30.53 -15.14 45.73
N LYS A 395 -30.74 -14.86 47.02
CA LYS A 395 -32.09 -14.67 47.60
C LYS A 395 -32.80 -13.48 46.99
N ILE A 396 -32.13 -12.34 46.84
CA ILE A 396 -32.72 -11.13 46.25
C ILE A 396 -33.19 -11.39 44.80
N LEU A 397 -32.37 -12.05 43.99
CA LEU A 397 -32.69 -12.36 42.60
C LEU A 397 -33.88 -13.33 42.48
N ASN A 398 -33.98 -14.32 43.36
CA ASN A 398 -35.04 -15.34 43.31
C ASN A 398 -36.36 -14.88 43.96
N GLU A 399 -36.30 -14.10 45.04
CA GLU A 399 -37.47 -13.73 45.84
C GLU A 399 -38.07 -12.38 45.44
N GLY A 400 -37.39 -11.60 44.58
CA GLY A 400 -37.89 -10.31 44.07
C GLY A 400 -38.12 -9.27 45.16
N SER A 401 -37.54 -9.46 46.35
CA SER A 401 -37.76 -8.65 47.53
C SER A 401 -36.88 -7.39 47.48
N GLY A 402 -37.48 -6.27 47.06
CA GLY A 402 -36.83 -4.95 47.01
C GLY A 402 -36.50 -4.31 48.37
N GLY A 403 -36.26 -5.10 49.42
CA GLY A 403 -36.16 -4.64 50.80
C GLY A 403 -34.76 -4.82 51.40
N LEU A 404 -34.15 -3.68 51.75
CA LEU A 404 -33.10 -3.46 52.76
C LEU A 404 -32.13 -4.63 53.04
N ILE A 405 -30.93 -4.55 52.48
CA ILE A 405 -29.82 -5.45 52.80
C ILE A 405 -29.24 -5.04 54.16
N CYS A 406 -29.42 -5.88 55.18
CA CYS A 406 -28.75 -5.72 56.47
C CYS A 406 -27.67 -6.80 56.62
N ILE A 407 -26.41 -6.43 56.34
CA ILE A 407 -25.25 -7.28 56.64
C ILE A 407 -24.82 -6.96 58.07
N ILE A 408 -25.16 -7.85 59.01
CA ILE A 408 -24.63 -7.79 60.37
C ILE A 408 -23.30 -8.54 60.35
N LEU A 409 -22.20 -7.78 60.43
CA LEU A 409 -20.83 -8.28 60.48
C LEU A 409 -20.47 -8.81 61.86
#